data_AF-A0A9D5TJK6-F1
#
_entry.id   AF-A0A9D5TJK6-F1
#
_cell.length_a   1.000
_cell.length_b   1.000
_cell.length_c   1.000
_cell.angle_alpha   90.00
_cell.angle_beta   90.00
_cell.angle_gamma   90.00
#
_symmetry.space_group_name_H-M   'P 1'
#
loop_
_entity.id
_entity.type
_entity.pdbx_description
1 polymer ?
#
loop_
_entity_poly.entity_id
_entity_poly.type
_entity_poly.pdbx_seq_one_letter_code
_entity_poly.pdbx_strand_id
1 'polypeptide(L)'
;MDYMKKAKELVLDYARKHLDPADNVSIDMDGVFVVWFGKTLHHAKTLLSTTLPDGMYYEVTFNGVKNEIYLDAYKKFENVCVSTEVGEE
;
A
#
# COMPACT_ATOMS: atom_id res chain seq x y z
N MET A 1 0.89 19.28 1.97
CA MET A 1 1.45 17.97 1.54
C MET A 1 0.32 17.13 1.00
N ASP A 2 0.47 16.55 -0.18
CA ASP A 2 -0.45 15.54 -0.68
C ASP A 2 0.04 14.16 -0.18
N TYR A 3 -0.64 13.62 0.83
CA TYR A 3 -0.24 12.37 1.49
C TYR A 3 -0.33 11.16 0.56
N MET A 4 -1.36 11.11 -0.28
CA MET A 4 -1.55 9.98 -1.20
C MET A 4 -0.49 10.01 -2.30
N LYS A 5 -0.21 11.18 -2.88
CA LYS A 5 0.88 11.32 -3.83
C LYS A 5 2.22 10.91 -3.21
N LYS A 6 2.53 11.40 -2.01
CA LYS A 6 3.79 11.04 -1.35
C LYS A 6 3.88 9.54 -1.03
N ALA A 7 2.77 8.93 -0.60
CA ALA A 7 2.72 7.49 -0.34
C ALA A 7 2.98 6.68 -1.61
N LYS A 8 2.39 7.08 -2.75
CA LYS A 8 2.65 6.45 -4.05
C LYS A 8 4.13 6.53 -4.43
N GLU A 9 4.76 7.70 -4.28
CA GLU A 9 6.20 7.89 -4.56
C GLU A 9 7.06 6.95 -3.71
N LEU A 10 6.78 6.87 -2.40
CA LEU A 10 7.55 6.01 -1.49
C LEU A 10 7.40 4.52 -1.81
N VAL A 11 6.18 4.08 -2.15
CA VAL A 11 5.94 2.69 -2.57
C VAL A 11 6.61 2.40 -3.91
N LEU A 12 6.57 3.33 -4.87
CA LEU A 12 7.24 3.17 -6.16
C LEU A 12 8.75 2.99 -5.99
N ASP A 13 9.38 3.85 -5.20
CA ASP A 13 10.83 3.77 -4.91
C ASP A 13 11.17 2.47 -4.17
N TYR A 14 10.35 2.08 -3.19
CA TYR A 14 10.53 0.83 -2.47
C TYR A 14 10.41 -0.38 -3.40
N ALA A 15 9.36 -0.46 -4.21
CA ALA A 15 9.14 -1.57 -5.15
C ALA A 15 10.30 -1.68 -6.14
N ARG A 16 10.72 -0.56 -6.75
CA ARG A 16 11.86 -0.53 -7.69
C ARG A 16 13.16 -1.03 -7.07
N LYS A 17 13.41 -0.72 -5.80
CA LYS A 17 14.62 -1.17 -5.09
C LYS A 17 14.60 -2.69 -4.82
N HIS A 18 13.42 -3.31 -4.75
CA HIS A 18 13.26 -4.73 -4.43
C HIS A 18 12.86 -5.59 -5.63
N LEU A 19 12.71 -5.00 -6.82
CA LEU A 19 12.55 -5.74 -8.07
C LEU A 19 13.87 -6.44 -8.42
N ASP A 20 13.78 -7.71 -8.82
CA ASP A 20 14.93 -8.39 -9.42
C ASP A 20 15.14 -7.82 -10.84
N PRO A 21 16.35 -7.36 -11.19
CA PRO A 21 16.66 -6.93 -12.55
C PRO A 21 16.31 -7.97 -13.64
N ALA A 22 16.24 -9.26 -13.28
CA ALA A 22 15.87 -10.34 -14.19
C ALA A 22 14.37 -10.35 -14.56
N ASP A 23 13.49 -9.72 -13.78
CA ASP A 23 12.04 -9.80 -13.99
C ASP A 23 11.56 -9.04 -15.23
N ASN A 24 12.39 -8.16 -15.82
CA ASN A 24 12.07 -7.31 -16.98
C ASN A 24 10.72 -6.56 -16.86
N VAL A 25 10.25 -6.34 -15.62
CA VAL A 25 9.03 -5.59 -15.31
C VAL A 25 9.43 -4.17 -14.93
N SER A 26 8.68 -3.19 -15.45
CA SER A 26 8.81 -1.80 -15.05
C SER A 26 7.50 -1.31 -14.45
N ILE A 27 7.61 -0.43 -13.47
CA ILE A 27 6.48 0.20 -12.78
C ILE A 27 6.70 1.71 -12.72
N ASP A 28 5.61 2.46 -12.81
CA ASP A 28 5.55 3.91 -12.65
C ASP A 28 4.48 4.32 -11.62
N MET A 29 4.18 5.62 -11.55
CA MET A 29 3.21 6.17 -10.58
C MET A 29 1.76 5.72 -10.83
N ASP A 30 1.42 5.34 -12.06
CA ASP A 30 0.09 4.83 -12.41
C ASP A 30 -0.03 3.36 -12.04
N GLY A 31 1.09 2.63 -12.06
CA GLY A 31 1.20 1.26 -11.55
C GLY A 31 1.10 1.14 -10.01
N VAL A 32 1.17 2.24 -9.25
CA VAL A 32 0.92 2.25 -7.80
C VAL A 32 -0.47 2.82 -7.54
N PHE A 33 -1.34 2.09 -6.84
CA PHE A 33 -2.71 2.54 -6.57
C PHE A 33 -3.06 2.49 -5.09
N VAL A 34 -3.92 3.42 -4.67
CA VAL A 34 -4.41 3.52 -3.30
C VAL A 34 -5.60 2.59 -3.14
N VAL A 35 -5.51 1.69 -2.17
CA VAL A 35 -6.58 0.77 -1.79
C VAL A 35 -7.44 1.38 -0.70
N TRP A 36 -6.80 2.07 0.26
CA TRP A 36 -7.50 2.79 1.32
C TRP A 36 -6.72 4.02 1.74
N PHE A 37 -7.44 5.08 2.12
CA PHE A 37 -6.85 6.28 2.69
C PHE A 37 -7.67 6.76 3.87
N GLY A 38 -6.98 7.06 4.97
CA GLY A 38 -7.57 7.68 6.16
C GLY A 38 -6.69 8.81 6.67
N LYS A 39 -7.30 9.92 7.07
CA LYS A 39 -6.63 11.05 7.71
C LYS A 39 -7.40 11.47 8.96
N THR A 40 -6.68 11.60 10.07
CA THR A 40 -7.23 12.08 11.34
C THR A 40 -6.28 13.12 11.91
N LEU A 41 -6.76 14.36 12.05
CA LEU A 41 -5.97 15.50 12.53
C LEU A 41 -4.66 15.64 11.73
N HIS A 42 -3.52 15.46 12.40
CA HIS A 42 -2.18 15.56 11.82
C HIS A 42 -1.64 14.22 11.29
N HIS A 43 -2.39 13.13 11.38
CA HIS A 43 -1.96 11.80 10.96
C HIS A 43 -2.65 11.37 9.67
N ALA A 44 -1.94 10.60 8.86
CA ALA A 44 -2.53 9.94 7.68
C ALA A 44 -2.01 8.51 7.56
N LYS A 45 -2.86 7.61 7.08
CA LYS A 45 -2.51 6.24 6.75
C LYS A 45 -3.03 5.94 5.35
N THR A 46 -2.16 5.44 4.50
CA THR A 46 -2.50 5.06 3.13
C THR A 46 -2.11 3.61 2.94
N LEU A 47 -3.08 2.79 2.52
CA LEU A 47 -2.83 1.42 2.09
C LEU A 47 -2.74 1.40 0.57
N LEU A 48 -1.70 0.78 0.03
CA LEU A 48 -1.41 0.76 -1.39
C LEU A 48 -1.07 -0.65 -1.86
N SER A 49 -1.25 -0.86 -3.15
CA SER A 49 -0.76 -2.03 -3.87
C SER A 49 -0.17 -1.58 -5.20
N THR A 50 0.54 -2.47 -5.86
CA THR A 50 1.05 -2.22 -7.20
C THR A 50 0.39 -3.13 -8.23
N THR A 51 0.60 -2.82 -9.51
CA THR A 51 0.24 -3.68 -10.64
C THR A 51 1.23 -4.82 -10.86
N LEU A 52 2.32 -4.90 -10.09
CA LEU A 52 3.26 -6.01 -10.17
C LEU A 52 2.57 -7.31 -9.73
N PRO A 53 2.82 -8.44 -10.40
CA PRO A 53 2.23 -9.74 -10.05
C PRO A 53 2.96 -10.41 -8.88
N ASP A 54 3.44 -9.64 -7.90
CA ASP A 54 4.25 -10.11 -6.77
C ASP A 54 3.44 -10.33 -5.48
N GLY A 55 2.17 -9.90 -5.47
CA GLY A 55 1.25 -9.97 -4.34
C GLY A 55 1.59 -9.01 -3.21
N MET A 56 2.40 -7.97 -3.45
CA MET A 56 2.83 -7.04 -2.41
C MET A 56 1.75 -6.01 -2.04
N TYR A 57 1.66 -5.70 -0.75
CA TYR A 57 0.75 -4.73 -0.16
C TYR A 57 1.52 -3.82 0.79
N TYR A 58 1.21 -2.54 0.79
CA TYR A 58 1.99 -1.55 1.52
C TYR A 58 1.11 -0.70 2.42
N GLU A 59 1.64 -0.35 3.58
CA GLU A 59 1.09 0.67 4.45
C GLU A 59 2.09 1.82 4.56
N VAL A 60 1.62 3.04 4.31
CA VAL A 60 2.39 4.27 4.57
C VAL A 60 1.68 5.07 5.65
N THR A 61 2.34 5.25 6.78
CA THR A 61 1.84 5.99 7.93
C THR A 61 2.61 7.29 8.11
N PHE A 62 1.90 8.41 8.01
CA PHE A 62 2.40 9.75 8.28
C PHE A 62 2.06 10.15 9.72
N ASN A 63 3.10 10.38 10.53
CA ASN A 63 2.98 10.97 11.85
C ASN A 63 3.27 12.48 11.76
N GLY A 64 2.23 13.30 11.58
CA GLY A 64 2.43 14.75 11.44
C GLY A 64 2.74 15.50 12.74
N VAL A 65 2.68 14.86 13.91
CA VAL A 65 3.16 15.47 15.17
C VAL A 65 4.69 15.45 15.21
N LYS A 66 5.28 14.31 14.85
CA LYS A 66 6.75 14.14 14.82
C LYS A 66 7.37 14.42 13.45
N ASN A 67 6.53 14.64 12.43
CA ASN A 67 6.93 14.77 11.03
C ASN A 67 7.72 13.56 10.51
N GLU A 68 7.23 12.36 10.82
CA GLU A 68 7.85 11.08 10.44
C GLU A 68 6.95 10.31 9.47
N ILE A 69 7.56 9.44 8.66
CA ILE A 69 6.86 8.53 7.76
C ILE A 69 7.37 7.12 8.01
N TYR A 70 6.45 6.19 8.15
CA TYR A 70 6.72 4.76 8.26
C TYR A 70 6.17 4.06 7.01
N LEU A 71 6.91 3.07 6.52
CA LEU A 71 6.49 2.21 5.42
C LEU A 71 6.61 0.76 5.89
N ASP A 72 5.48 0.06 5.89
CA ASP A 72 5.42 -1.38 6.11
C ASP A 72 5.09 -2.08 4.79
N ALA A 73 5.78 -3.19 4.52
CA ALA A 73 5.59 -4.00 3.33
C ALA A 73 5.14 -5.41 3.73
N TYR A 74 4.02 -5.84 3.16
CA TYR A 74 3.40 -7.14 3.40
C TYR A 74 3.25 -7.91 2.09
N LYS A 75 3.11 -9.24 2.20
CA LYS A 75 2.71 -10.10 1.08
C LYS A 75 1.29 -10.58 1.31
N LYS A 76 0.39 -10.26 0.39
CA LYS A 76 -1.00 -10.72 0.42
C LYS A 76 -1.01 -12.22 0.16
N PHE A 77 -1.47 -12.99 1.15
CA PHE A 77 -1.51 -14.44 1.07
C PHE A 77 -2.79 -14.95 0.39
N GLU A 78 -3.95 -14.49 0.85
CA GLU A 78 -5.25 -14.87 0.29
C GLU A 78 -6.30 -13.76 0.47
N ASN A 79 -7.44 -13.92 -0.19
CA ASN A 79 -8.63 -13.12 0.04
C ASN A 79 -9.82 -14.06 0.14
N VAL A 80 -10.35 -14.20 1.36
CA VAL A 80 -11.48 -15.09 1.66
C VAL A 80 -12.73 -14.25 1.84
N CYS A 81 -13.80 -14.62 1.14
CA CYS A 81 -15.14 -14.10 1.40
C CYS A 81 -15.75 -14.87 2.57
N VAL A 82 -16.15 -14.17 3.63
CA VAL A 82 -16.78 -14.77 4.81
C VAL A 82 -18.25 -14.37 4.81
N SER A 83 -19.15 -15.36 4.80
CA SER A 83 -20.60 -15.11 4.88
C SER A 83 -20.98 -14.65 6.29
N THR A 84 -21.92 -13.71 6.38
CA THR A 84 -22.51 -13.23 7.64
C THR A 84 -23.88 -13.84 7.91
N GLU A 85 -24.34 -14.77 7.08
CA GLU A 85 -25.60 -15.48 7.31
C GLU A 85 -25.44 -16.38 8.54
N VAL A 86 -26.17 -16.05 9.61
CA VAL A 86 -26.39 -16.95 10.74
C VAL A 86 -27.40 -17.98 10.27
N GLY A 87 -27.02 -19.26 10.20
CA GLY A 87 -27.95 -20.32 9.82
C GLY A 87 -29.21 -20.25 10.69
N GLU A 88 -30.37 -20.16 10.05
CA GLU A 88 -31.65 -20.33 10.72
C GLU A 88 -31.74 -21.81 11.17
N GLU A 89 -31.66 -22.07 12.48
CA GLU A 89 -32.05 -23.34 13.10
C GLU A 89 -33.58 -23.47 13.19
#